data_AF-A0A653PBU7-F1
#
_entry.id   AF-A0A653PBU7-F1
#
_cell.length_a   1.000
_cell.length_b   1.000
_cell.length_c   1.000
_cell.angle_alpha   90.00
_cell.angle_beta   90.00
_cell.angle_gamma   90.00
#
_symmetry.space_group_name_H-M   'P 1'
#
loop_
_entity.id
_entity.type
_entity.pdbx_description
1 polymer ?
#
loop_
_entity_poly.entity_id
_entity_poly.type
_entity_poly.pdbx_seq_one_letter_code
_entity_poly.pdbx_strand_id
1 'polypeptide(L)'
;MTRIIHRSLTAAAGALALLAALTACAAPSADQSGDGGIATLETAAPTPTEVADPLVAKYGEPVRLRLDMSDEEEADAWKPRDRCLADHSPATPDAPTGGDGDAVSGGVAEDLAGFAEAEALCQRVAPLPPWELDAQNPDALRFAQRVVDCLHERGVREVEITEPDAFGRINLAFGGEANDTTSISLGMQYVDACMVSASDGSAE
;
A
#
# COMPACT_ATOMS: atom_id res chain seq x y z
N MET A 1 54.17 -39.20 26.57
CA MET A 1 53.10 -39.43 25.58
C MET A 1 53.52 -38.77 24.29
N THR A 2 53.88 -39.60 23.30
CA THR A 2 54.60 -39.25 22.07
C THR A 2 53.66 -38.72 20.98
N ARG A 3 54.14 -37.69 20.26
CA ARG A 3 53.56 -37.11 19.03
C ARG A 3 53.45 -38.17 17.93
N ILE A 4 52.59 -37.94 16.92
CA ILE A 4 52.90 -38.12 15.48
C ILE A 4 51.73 -37.58 14.63
N ILE A 5 52.07 -36.67 13.71
CA ILE A 5 51.25 -36.20 12.58
C ILE A 5 51.42 -37.24 11.46
N HIS A 6 50.34 -37.78 10.88
CA HIS A 6 50.40 -38.49 9.59
C HIS A 6 49.36 -37.94 8.63
N ARG A 7 49.88 -37.35 7.55
CA ARG A 7 49.20 -36.94 6.34
C ARG A 7 49.44 -38.05 5.33
N SER A 8 48.41 -38.67 4.77
CA SER A 8 48.56 -39.55 3.60
C SER A 8 47.23 -39.65 2.85
N LEU A 9 47.19 -39.04 1.65
CA LEU A 9 46.29 -39.44 0.58
C LEU A 9 46.71 -40.83 0.09
N THR A 10 45.76 -41.73 -0.15
CA THR A 10 45.82 -42.75 -1.20
C THR A 10 44.40 -43.21 -1.54
N ALA A 11 44.22 -43.47 -2.83
CA ALA A 11 42.97 -43.53 -3.54
C ALA A 11 42.22 -44.87 -3.45
N ALA A 12 40.92 -44.76 -3.75
CA ALA A 12 40.09 -45.69 -4.53
C ALA A 12 39.98 -47.16 -4.12
N ALA A 13 38.75 -47.55 -3.77
CA ALA A 13 37.92 -48.51 -4.51
C ALA A 13 37.09 -49.38 -3.55
N GLY A 14 35.77 -49.39 -3.73
CA GLY A 14 34.93 -50.51 -3.30
C GLY A 14 33.55 -50.13 -2.78
N ALA A 15 32.53 -50.59 -3.52
CA ALA A 15 31.15 -50.84 -3.09
C ALA A 15 30.32 -49.57 -2.75
N LEU A 16 29.51 -49.00 -3.63
CA LEU A 16 28.45 -49.63 -4.44
C LEU A 16 27.41 -50.37 -3.57
N ALA A 17 26.68 -49.62 -2.73
CA ALA A 17 25.29 -49.89 -2.33
C ALA A 17 24.78 -48.78 -1.40
N LEU A 18 23.51 -48.37 -1.56
CA LEU A 18 22.72 -47.43 -0.74
C LEU A 18 22.64 -45.97 -1.25
N LEU A 19 22.12 -45.81 -2.48
CA LEU A 19 21.62 -44.53 -3.02
C LEU A 19 20.18 -44.68 -3.55
N ALA A 20 19.28 -45.22 -2.72
CA ALA A 20 17.87 -45.43 -3.09
C ALA A 20 16.93 -45.02 -1.95
N ALA A 21 16.90 -43.73 -1.57
CA ALA A 21 15.85 -43.19 -0.70
C ALA A 21 15.68 -41.65 -0.72
N LEU A 22 16.01 -40.94 -1.82
CA LEU A 22 15.85 -39.48 -1.90
C LEU A 22 15.09 -38.98 -3.15
N THR A 23 14.26 -39.82 -3.76
CA THR A 23 13.39 -39.42 -4.88
C THR A 23 11.96 -39.17 -4.40
N ALA A 24 11.75 -38.07 -3.70
CA ALA A 24 10.41 -37.55 -3.42
C ALA A 24 10.45 -36.02 -3.21
N CYS A 25 10.76 -35.28 -4.27
CA CYS A 25 10.12 -34.00 -4.64
C CYS A 25 10.80 -33.46 -5.92
N ALA A 26 10.67 -34.18 -7.04
CA ALA A 26 11.00 -33.64 -8.36
C ALA A 26 9.69 -33.52 -9.13
N ALA A 27 9.28 -32.28 -9.37
CA ALA A 27 8.18 -31.95 -10.28
C ALA A 27 8.48 -32.53 -11.67
N PRO A 28 7.47 -32.94 -12.46
CA PRO A 28 7.70 -33.38 -13.82
C PRO A 28 8.24 -32.21 -14.64
N SER A 29 9.48 -32.34 -15.11
CA SER A 29 10.03 -31.49 -16.16
C SER A 29 9.21 -31.73 -17.43
N ALA A 30 8.36 -30.78 -17.78
CA ALA A 30 7.73 -30.72 -19.09
C ALA A 30 8.82 -30.44 -20.15
N ASP A 31 8.71 -31.15 -21.27
CA ASP A 31 9.55 -31.01 -22.46
C ASP A 31 9.72 -29.54 -22.86
N GLN A 32 10.98 -29.09 -22.91
CA GLN A 32 11.37 -27.84 -23.55
C GLN A 32 11.32 -28.02 -25.07
N SER A 33 10.13 -27.88 -25.64
CA SER A 33 9.98 -27.39 -27.00
C SER A 33 9.65 -25.91 -26.92
N GLY A 34 10.54 -25.09 -27.46
CA GLY A 34 10.48 -23.65 -27.39
C GLY A 34 9.21 -23.10 -28.03
N ASP A 35 8.47 -22.34 -27.24
CA ASP A 35 7.79 -21.13 -27.67
C ASP A 35 7.92 -20.13 -26.52
N GLY A 36 8.07 -18.85 -26.82
CA GLY A 36 8.31 -17.76 -25.85
C GLY A 36 7.07 -17.44 -25.01
N GLY A 37 6.50 -18.45 -24.37
CA GLY A 37 5.27 -18.38 -23.59
C GLY A 37 5.51 -17.74 -22.23
N ILE A 38 5.03 -16.51 -22.08
CA ILE A 38 4.73 -15.90 -20.78
C ILE A 38 3.92 -16.90 -19.93
N ALA A 39 4.40 -17.15 -18.71
CA ALA A 39 3.75 -18.06 -17.76
C ALA A 39 2.38 -17.48 -17.37
N THR A 40 1.32 -18.00 -17.99
CA THR A 40 -0.05 -17.62 -17.61
C THR A 40 -0.44 -18.52 -16.43
N LEU A 41 -0.60 -17.94 -15.25
CA LEU A 41 -1.18 -18.67 -14.12
C LEU A 41 -2.67 -18.84 -14.38
N GLU A 42 -3.08 -20.07 -14.66
CA GLU A 42 -4.49 -20.43 -14.80
C GLU A 42 -5.17 -20.39 -13.43
N THR A 43 -5.69 -19.22 -13.09
CA THR A 43 -6.52 -19.05 -11.89
C THR A 43 -7.91 -19.55 -12.21
N ALA A 44 -8.33 -20.64 -11.55
CA ALA A 44 -9.72 -21.08 -11.61
C ALA A 44 -10.63 -19.95 -11.12
N ALA A 45 -11.64 -19.59 -11.92
CA ALA A 45 -12.59 -18.56 -11.55
C ALA A 45 -13.26 -18.94 -10.21
N PRO A 46 -13.20 -18.08 -9.18
CA PRO A 46 -13.86 -18.36 -7.91
C PRO A 46 -15.37 -18.52 -8.14
N THR A 47 -15.97 -19.52 -7.50
CA THR A 47 -17.42 -19.69 -7.51
C THR A 47 -18.04 -18.53 -6.72
N PRO A 48 -18.88 -17.67 -7.32
CA PRO A 48 -19.43 -16.51 -6.61
C PRO A 48 -20.30 -17.00 -5.46
N THR A 49 -19.85 -16.82 -4.22
CA THR A 49 -20.59 -17.25 -3.01
C THR A 49 -20.89 -16.07 -2.08
N GLU A 50 -20.61 -14.84 -2.50
CA GLU A 50 -20.86 -13.65 -1.69
C GLU A 50 -21.90 -12.78 -2.37
N VAL A 51 -22.94 -12.39 -1.61
CA VAL A 51 -23.85 -11.33 -2.03
C VAL A 51 -22.97 -10.09 -2.16
N ALA A 52 -22.66 -9.70 -3.39
CA ALA A 52 -21.81 -8.54 -3.66
C ALA A 52 -22.35 -7.33 -2.88
N ASP A 53 -21.46 -6.63 -2.17
CA ASP A 53 -21.81 -5.40 -1.45
C ASP A 53 -22.51 -4.46 -2.47
N PRO A 54 -23.74 -3.98 -2.19
CA PRO A 54 -24.47 -3.11 -3.10
C PRO A 54 -23.70 -1.85 -3.53
N LEU A 55 -22.83 -1.31 -2.67
CA LEU A 55 -21.97 -0.18 -3.01
C LEU A 55 -20.93 -0.57 -4.05
N VAL A 56 -20.23 -1.69 -3.81
CA VAL A 56 -19.23 -2.23 -4.74
C VAL A 56 -19.86 -2.61 -6.07
N ALA A 57 -21.06 -3.20 -6.05
CA ALA A 57 -21.81 -3.53 -7.25
C ALA A 57 -22.19 -2.30 -8.09
N LYS A 58 -22.44 -1.14 -7.45
CA LYS A 58 -22.83 0.11 -8.12
C LYS A 58 -21.63 0.95 -8.56
N TYR A 59 -20.62 1.09 -7.71
CA TYR A 59 -19.51 2.03 -7.92
C TYR A 59 -18.22 1.35 -8.41
N GLY A 60 -18.09 0.04 -8.20
CA GLY A 60 -16.91 -0.75 -8.51
C GLY A 60 -16.14 -1.18 -7.26
N GLU A 61 -15.25 -2.15 -7.44
CA GLU A 61 -14.29 -2.57 -6.42
C GLU A 61 -13.27 -1.46 -6.14
N PRO A 62 -12.88 -1.24 -4.87
CA PRO A 62 -11.78 -0.36 -4.51
C PRO A 62 -10.49 -0.70 -5.25
N VAL A 63 -9.92 0.28 -5.95
CA VAL A 63 -8.59 0.15 -6.56
C VAL A 63 -7.53 0.38 -5.49
N ARG A 64 -6.52 -0.47 -5.43
CA ARG A 64 -5.33 -0.23 -4.59
C ARG A 64 -4.38 0.72 -5.31
N LEU A 65 -4.08 1.84 -4.67
CA LEU A 65 -3.06 2.78 -5.14
C LEU A 65 -1.69 2.10 -5.13
N ARG A 66 -0.77 2.61 -5.96
CA ARG A 66 0.62 2.14 -6.03
C ARG A 66 1.54 3.36 -5.97
N LEU A 67 2.73 3.20 -5.39
CA LEU A 67 3.73 4.28 -5.35
C LEU A 67 4.25 4.69 -6.73
N ASP A 68 4.12 3.81 -7.73
CA ASP A 68 4.55 4.04 -9.12
C ASP A 68 3.42 4.51 -10.05
N MET A 69 2.23 4.73 -9.50
CA MET A 69 1.06 5.19 -10.24
C MET A 69 1.24 6.66 -10.66
N SER A 70 0.78 7.01 -11.85
CA SER A 70 0.73 8.41 -12.28
C SER A 70 -0.39 9.17 -11.57
N ASP A 71 -0.26 10.50 -11.47
CA ASP A 71 -1.31 11.36 -10.89
C ASP A 71 -2.67 11.19 -11.58
N GLU A 72 -2.67 10.94 -12.90
CA GLU A 72 -3.90 10.71 -13.68
C GLU A 72 -4.55 9.37 -13.29
N GLU A 73 -3.77 8.31 -13.16
CA GLU A 73 -4.26 7.01 -12.71
C GLU A 73 -4.77 7.07 -11.25
N GLU A 74 -4.09 7.81 -10.38
CA GLU A 74 -4.54 8.01 -9.00
C GLU A 74 -5.87 8.78 -8.98
N ALA A 75 -5.98 9.89 -9.71
CA ALA A 75 -7.23 10.64 -9.84
C ALA A 75 -8.38 9.75 -10.37
N ASP A 76 -8.07 8.86 -11.31
CA ASP A 76 -9.04 7.91 -11.86
C ASP A 76 -9.49 6.87 -10.83
N ALA A 77 -8.59 6.43 -9.95
CA ALA A 77 -8.92 5.53 -8.86
C ALA A 77 -9.92 6.17 -7.86
N TRP A 78 -9.89 7.50 -7.68
CA TRP A 78 -10.81 8.21 -6.77
C TRP A 78 -12.23 8.43 -7.34
N LYS A 79 -12.41 8.38 -8.68
CA LYS A 79 -13.71 8.62 -9.35
C LYS A 79 -14.90 7.78 -8.82
N PRO A 80 -14.76 6.49 -8.42
CA PRO A 80 -15.84 5.73 -7.80
C PRO A 80 -16.37 6.36 -6.52
N ARG A 81 -15.48 6.77 -5.61
CA ARG A 81 -15.86 7.47 -4.38
C ARG A 81 -16.51 8.81 -4.67
N ASP A 82 -15.96 9.58 -5.59
CA ASP A 82 -16.53 10.90 -5.93
C ASP A 82 -17.96 10.78 -6.47
N ARG A 83 -18.23 9.77 -7.30
CA ARG A 83 -19.59 9.45 -7.75
C ARG A 83 -20.50 9.00 -6.60
N CYS A 84 -19.97 8.23 -5.65
CA CYS A 84 -20.72 7.84 -4.46
C CYS A 84 -21.10 9.08 -3.63
N LEU A 85 -20.15 9.98 -3.37
CA LEU A 85 -20.41 11.21 -2.64
C LEU A 85 -21.44 12.09 -3.36
N ALA A 86 -21.35 12.22 -4.68
CA ALA A 86 -22.32 12.98 -5.48
C ALA A 86 -23.75 12.42 -5.40
N ASP A 87 -23.90 11.10 -5.29
CA ASP A 87 -25.21 10.43 -5.19
C ASP A 87 -25.82 10.48 -3.78
N HIS A 88 -24.97 10.59 -2.75
CA HIS A 88 -25.37 10.42 -1.34
C HIS A 88 -25.27 11.68 -0.49
N SER A 89 -24.54 12.70 -0.95
CA SER A 89 -24.45 13.97 -0.21
C SER A 89 -25.77 14.74 -0.30
N PRO A 90 -26.17 15.45 0.77
CA PRO A 90 -27.30 16.36 0.70
C PRO A 90 -27.00 17.46 -0.33
N ALA A 91 -28.04 17.95 -1.01
CA ALA A 91 -27.88 19.06 -1.93
C ALA A 91 -27.38 20.29 -1.16
N THR A 92 -26.27 20.89 -1.61
CA THR A 92 -25.84 22.17 -1.07
C THR A 92 -26.95 23.20 -1.32
N PRO A 93 -27.45 23.90 -0.30
CA PRO A 93 -28.35 25.02 -0.53
C PRO A 93 -27.65 26.02 -1.46
N ASP A 94 -28.37 26.49 -2.49
CA ASP A 94 -27.89 27.60 -3.31
C ASP A 94 -27.47 28.74 -2.38
N ALA A 95 -26.31 29.37 -2.65
CA ALA A 95 -25.84 30.50 -1.87
C ALA A 95 -26.96 31.54 -1.71
N PRO A 96 -27.31 31.95 -0.47
CA PRO A 96 -28.47 32.80 -0.24
C PRO A 96 -28.26 34.15 -0.91
N THR A 97 -29.00 34.38 -1.99
CA THR A 97 -29.17 35.72 -2.57
C THR A 97 -30.30 36.41 -1.80
N GLY A 98 -29.92 37.13 -0.73
CA GLY A 98 -30.82 38.02 -0.01
C GLY A 98 -31.19 37.50 1.38
N GLY A 99 -30.88 38.29 2.39
CA GLY A 99 -31.14 37.96 3.78
C GLY A 99 -32.60 38.18 4.18
N ASP A 100 -33.04 37.36 5.13
CA ASP A 100 -33.88 37.75 6.25
C ASP A 100 -33.49 36.85 7.42
N GLY A 101 -33.14 37.48 8.55
CA GLY A 101 -32.46 36.85 9.68
C GLY A 101 -33.38 36.05 10.61
N ASP A 102 -33.90 34.92 10.14
CA ASP A 102 -34.66 33.99 10.97
C ASP A 102 -34.10 32.55 10.89
N ALA A 103 -33.62 32.06 12.05
CA ALA A 103 -33.26 30.68 12.39
C ALA A 103 -32.21 29.92 11.51
N VAL A 104 -30.93 30.30 11.62
CA VAL A 104 -29.80 29.59 10.97
C VAL A 104 -29.10 28.57 11.90
N SER A 105 -29.85 27.69 12.58
CA SER A 105 -29.20 26.69 13.48
C SER A 105 -29.70 25.25 13.37
N GLY A 106 -30.82 24.98 12.69
CA GLY A 106 -31.28 23.60 12.40
C GLY A 106 -30.64 23.04 11.13
N GLY A 107 -30.90 23.69 9.99
CA GLY A 107 -30.47 23.18 8.67
C GLY A 107 -28.97 23.00 8.50
N VAL A 108 -28.14 23.91 9.02
CA VAL A 108 -26.67 23.81 8.85
C VAL A 108 -26.10 22.59 9.60
N ALA A 109 -26.64 22.24 10.77
CA ALA A 109 -26.16 21.08 11.53
C ALA A 109 -26.65 19.76 10.89
N GLU A 110 -27.87 19.74 10.38
CA GLU A 110 -28.45 18.60 9.65
C GLU A 110 -27.73 18.37 8.31
N ASP A 111 -27.38 19.43 7.59
CA ASP A 111 -26.61 19.37 6.34
C ASP A 111 -25.21 18.78 6.62
N LEU A 112 -24.51 19.25 7.66
CA LEU A 112 -23.21 18.72 8.07
C LEU A 112 -23.26 17.23 8.47
N ALA A 113 -24.33 16.81 9.17
CA ALA A 113 -24.54 15.41 9.51
C ALA A 113 -24.75 14.55 8.27
N GLY A 114 -25.55 15.02 7.30
CA GLY A 114 -25.76 14.33 6.02
C GLY A 114 -24.48 14.19 5.21
N PHE A 115 -23.61 15.20 5.19
CA PHE A 115 -22.29 15.09 4.56
C PHE A 115 -21.39 14.05 5.27
N ALA A 116 -21.37 14.04 6.60
CA ALA A 116 -20.58 13.06 7.36
C ALA A 116 -21.06 11.62 7.15
N GLU A 117 -22.38 11.41 7.04
CA GLU A 117 -22.97 10.10 6.71
C GLU A 117 -22.59 9.64 5.30
N ALA A 118 -22.65 10.54 4.31
CA ALA A 118 -22.21 10.25 2.95
C ALA A 118 -20.72 9.88 2.88
N GLU A 119 -19.87 10.63 3.59
CA GLU A 119 -18.43 10.33 3.70
C GLU A 119 -18.20 8.93 4.31
N ALA A 120 -18.82 8.63 5.45
CA ALA A 120 -18.69 7.32 6.09
C ALA A 120 -19.18 6.17 5.20
N LEU A 121 -20.25 6.39 4.43
CA LEU A 121 -20.78 5.41 3.48
C LEU A 121 -19.81 5.15 2.34
N CYS A 122 -19.28 6.23 1.74
CA CYS A 122 -18.48 6.21 0.53
C CYS A 122 -16.99 5.92 0.77
N GLN A 123 -16.52 5.96 2.02
CA GLN A 123 -15.17 5.50 2.39
C GLN A 123 -14.89 4.06 1.93
N ARG A 124 -15.89 3.18 1.94
CA ARG A 124 -15.72 1.77 1.53
C ARG A 124 -15.40 1.57 0.05
N VAL A 125 -15.69 2.56 -0.78
CA VAL A 125 -15.38 2.55 -2.23
C VAL A 125 -14.23 3.51 -2.58
N ALA A 126 -13.57 4.08 -1.56
CA ALA A 126 -12.33 4.82 -1.73
C ALA A 126 -11.20 3.88 -2.19
N PRO A 127 -10.19 4.40 -2.90
CA PRO A 127 -8.97 3.64 -3.14
C PRO A 127 -8.34 3.16 -1.85
N LEU A 128 -7.81 1.94 -1.88
CA LEU A 128 -6.97 1.44 -0.80
C LEU A 128 -5.60 2.13 -0.89
N PRO A 129 -4.94 2.41 0.25
CA PRO A 129 -3.60 3.01 0.24
C PRO A 129 -2.58 2.13 -0.50
N PRO A 130 -1.43 2.70 -0.94
CA PRO A 130 -0.30 1.91 -1.39
C PRO A 130 0.07 0.86 -0.35
N TRP A 131 0.38 -0.35 -0.79
CA TRP A 131 0.60 -1.47 0.13
C TRP A 131 1.71 -1.18 1.15
N GLU A 132 2.73 -0.45 0.74
CA GLU A 132 3.86 0.00 1.54
C GLU A 132 3.47 0.97 2.67
N LEU A 133 2.34 1.66 2.52
CA LEU A 133 1.81 2.66 3.46
C LEU A 133 0.46 2.24 4.05
N ASP A 134 0.02 1.00 3.82
CA ASP A 134 -1.24 0.48 4.34
C ASP A 134 -1.07 0.03 5.80
N ALA A 135 -1.87 0.56 6.73
CA ALA A 135 -1.82 0.18 8.14
C ALA A 135 -2.12 -1.32 8.38
N GLN A 136 -2.77 -2.00 7.43
CA GLN A 136 -3.00 -3.45 7.49
C GLN A 136 -1.78 -4.27 7.06
N ASN A 137 -0.77 -3.65 6.43
CA ASN A 137 0.47 -4.31 6.09
C ASN A 137 1.42 -4.31 7.30
N PRO A 138 1.84 -5.50 7.81
CA PRO A 138 2.73 -5.59 8.97
C PRO A 138 4.12 -4.96 8.75
N ASP A 139 4.53 -4.75 7.49
CA ASP A 139 5.80 -4.13 7.14
C ASP A 139 5.69 -2.62 6.85
N ALA A 140 4.49 -2.03 6.87
CA ALA A 140 4.30 -0.63 6.48
C ALA A 140 5.02 0.35 7.41
N LEU A 141 5.00 0.12 8.73
CA LEU A 141 5.77 0.94 9.68
C LEU A 141 7.28 0.83 9.43
N ARG A 142 7.77 -0.36 9.05
CA ARG A 142 9.18 -0.56 8.71
C ARG A 142 9.55 0.18 7.42
N PHE A 143 8.64 0.18 6.43
CA PHE A 143 8.81 0.97 5.21
C PHE A 143 8.86 2.47 5.52
N ALA A 144 7.87 2.99 6.24
CA ALA A 144 7.82 4.39 6.64
C ALA A 144 9.06 4.83 7.42
N GLN A 145 9.58 3.97 8.31
CA GLN A 145 10.82 4.24 9.02
C GLN A 145 12.02 4.37 8.08
N ARG A 146 12.16 3.52 7.05
CA ARG A 146 13.24 3.66 6.05
C ARG A 146 13.14 4.98 5.29
N VAL A 147 11.92 5.44 5.00
CA VAL A 147 11.71 6.75 4.37
C VAL A 147 12.15 7.87 5.32
N VAL A 148 11.79 7.79 6.61
CA VAL A 148 12.25 8.74 7.65
C VAL A 148 13.77 8.77 7.75
N ASP A 149 14.43 7.61 7.79
CA ASP A 149 15.88 7.52 7.87
C ASP A 149 16.55 8.18 6.65
N CYS A 150 16.04 7.90 5.45
CA CYS A 150 16.48 8.52 4.20
C CYS A 150 16.30 10.06 4.19
N LEU A 151 15.23 10.57 4.80
CA LEU A 151 14.96 12.00 4.93
C LEU A 151 15.90 12.67 5.94
N HIS A 152 16.19 12.01 7.06
CA HIS A 152 17.17 12.48 8.02
C HIS A 152 18.58 12.59 7.41
N GLU A 153 18.99 11.61 6.59
CA GLU A 153 20.25 11.66 5.85
C GLU A 153 20.32 12.85 4.87
N ARG A 154 19.16 13.30 4.39
CA ARG A 154 19.02 14.48 3.52
C ARG A 154 18.82 15.79 4.29
N GLY A 155 18.95 15.77 5.61
CA GLY A 155 18.94 16.95 6.46
C GLY A 155 17.56 17.44 6.88
N VAL A 156 16.49 16.66 6.63
CA VAL A 156 15.21 16.88 7.29
C VAL A 156 15.41 16.59 8.78
N ARG A 157 14.95 17.47 9.67
CA ARG A 157 15.13 17.30 11.12
C ARG A 157 13.86 16.94 11.84
N GLU A 158 12.77 17.62 11.46
CA GLU A 158 11.46 17.44 12.06
C GLU A 158 10.59 16.65 11.06
N VAL A 159 10.60 15.32 11.19
CA VAL A 159 9.74 14.41 10.44
C VAL A 159 9.21 13.31 11.35
N GLU A 160 7.91 13.03 11.24
CA GLU A 160 7.21 12.08 12.09
C GLU A 160 6.31 11.17 11.27
N ILE A 161 6.24 9.89 11.67
CA ILE A 161 5.23 8.96 11.17
C ILE A 161 3.95 9.24 11.95
N THR A 162 2.89 9.60 11.24
CA THR A 162 1.58 9.92 11.83
C THR A 162 0.73 8.67 11.99
N GLU A 163 -0.32 8.78 12.82
CA GLU A 163 -1.36 7.77 12.87
C GLU A 163 -2.02 7.59 11.49
N PRO A 164 -2.49 6.38 11.16
CA PRO A 164 -3.20 6.16 9.91
C PRO A 164 -4.38 7.11 9.75
N ASP A 165 -4.56 7.65 8.55
CA ASP A 165 -5.73 8.49 8.25
C ASP A 165 -7.02 7.67 8.17
N ALA A 166 -8.14 8.34 7.85
CA ALA A 166 -9.45 7.71 7.74
C ALA A 166 -9.52 6.60 6.67
N PHE A 167 -8.55 6.53 5.75
CA PHE A 167 -8.43 5.51 4.70
C PHE A 167 -7.41 4.42 5.06
N GLY A 168 -6.82 4.48 6.26
CA GLY A 168 -5.82 3.52 6.72
C GLY A 168 -4.43 3.75 6.13
N ARG A 169 -4.15 4.91 5.54
CA ARG A 169 -2.81 5.26 5.03
C ARG A 169 -1.95 5.81 6.17
N ILE A 170 -0.76 5.24 6.34
CA ILE A 170 0.31 5.81 7.16
C ILE A 170 0.90 7.02 6.41
N ASN A 171 0.91 8.19 7.06
CA ASN A 171 1.43 9.42 6.47
C ASN A 171 2.67 9.93 7.21
N LEU A 172 3.45 10.78 6.53
CA LEU A 172 4.59 11.49 7.13
C LEU A 172 4.23 12.96 7.32
N ALA A 173 4.49 13.51 8.50
CA ALA A 173 4.35 14.94 8.79
C ALA A 173 5.73 15.59 8.89
N PHE A 174 5.84 16.82 8.40
CA PHE A 174 7.08 17.60 8.42
C PHE A 174 6.91 18.87 9.27
N GLY A 175 7.98 19.30 9.94
CA GLY A 175 8.05 20.58 10.65
C GLY A 175 7.88 20.49 12.17
N GLY A 176 7.39 19.36 12.69
CA GLY A 176 7.22 19.13 14.14
C GLY A 176 6.36 20.19 14.84
N GLU A 177 6.44 20.26 16.16
CA GLU A 177 5.63 21.20 16.97
C GLU A 177 5.89 22.67 16.63
N ALA A 178 7.10 23.01 16.18
CA ALA A 178 7.51 24.37 15.89
C ALA A 178 7.20 24.84 14.45
N ASN A 179 6.63 23.97 13.61
CA ASN A 179 6.39 24.25 12.19
C ASN A 179 7.68 24.69 11.46
N ASP A 180 8.76 23.93 11.64
CA ASP A 180 10.07 24.21 11.06
C ASP A 180 10.02 24.24 9.53
N THR A 181 10.13 25.44 8.97
CA THR A 181 9.98 25.68 7.52
C THR A 181 11.04 24.96 6.69
N THR A 182 12.23 24.74 7.26
CA THR A 182 13.32 24.05 6.58
C THR A 182 12.99 22.56 6.42
N SER A 183 12.55 21.90 7.50
CA SER A 183 12.14 20.49 7.46
C SER A 183 10.95 20.26 6.55
N ILE A 184 9.97 21.18 6.52
CA ILE A 184 8.85 21.13 5.56
C ILE A 184 9.35 21.20 4.13
N SER A 185 10.18 22.19 3.81
CA SER A 185 10.67 22.40 2.46
C SER A 185 11.52 21.23 1.96
N LEU A 186 12.44 20.74 2.79
CA LEU A 186 13.29 19.59 2.46
C LEU A 186 12.49 18.28 2.43
N GLY A 187 11.53 18.10 3.35
CA GLY A 187 10.63 16.95 3.37
C GLY A 187 9.86 16.82 2.06
N MET A 188 9.18 17.89 1.65
CA MET A 188 8.46 17.93 0.37
C MET A 188 9.37 17.75 -0.84
N GLN A 189 10.62 18.23 -0.77
CA GLN A 189 11.58 18.08 -1.86
C GLN A 189 12.04 16.63 -2.05
N TYR A 190 12.19 15.86 -0.96
CA TYR A 190 12.89 14.58 -0.97
C TYR A 190 12.02 13.36 -0.70
N VAL A 191 10.78 13.53 -0.24
CA VAL A 191 9.91 12.41 0.16
C VAL A 191 9.73 11.36 -0.94
N ASP A 192 9.44 11.77 -2.18
CA ASP A 192 9.23 10.82 -3.28
C ASP A 192 10.49 10.02 -3.60
N ALA A 193 11.64 10.69 -3.66
CA ALA A 193 12.92 10.02 -3.87
C ALA A 193 13.26 9.03 -2.75
N CYS A 194 12.89 9.35 -1.51
CA CYS A 194 13.06 8.46 -0.38
C CYS A 194 12.08 7.29 -0.37
N MET A 195 10.82 7.48 -0.81
CA MET A 195 9.86 6.39 -1.00
C MET A 195 10.34 5.40 -2.06
N VAL A 196 10.88 5.89 -3.18
CA VAL A 196 11.50 5.04 -4.22
C VAL A 196 12.68 4.25 -3.64
N SER A 197 13.62 4.93 -2.97
CA SER A 197 14.79 4.27 -2.35
C SER A 197 14.40 3.19 -1.33
N ALA A 198 13.35 3.44 -0.54
CA ALA A 198 12.87 2.49 0.46
C ALA A 198 12.15 1.28 -0.15
N SER A 199 11.60 1.43 -1.36
CA SER A 199 10.91 0.37 -2.12
C SER A 199 11.90 -0.60 -2.76
N ASP A 200 13.03 -0.08 -3.27
CA ASP A 200 14.08 -0.89 -3.90
C ASP A 200 14.95 -1.70 -2.92
N GLY A 201 14.70 -1.56 -1.60
CA GLY A 201 15.53 -2.17 -0.56
C GLY A 201 16.98 -1.67 -0.54
N SER A 202 17.28 -0.62 -1.31
CA SER A 202 18.61 -0.03 -1.45
C SER A 202 18.86 0.94 -0.30
N ALA A 203 19.02 0.38 0.89
CA ALA A 203 19.65 1.04 2.03
C ALA A 203 20.75 0.10 2.54
N GLU A 204 21.83 -0.01 1.76
CA GLU A 204 23.15 -0.50 2.19
C GLU A 204 24.25 0.35 1.55
#